data_AF-A0A7C6F092-F1
#
_entry.id   AF-A0A7C6F092-F1
#
_cell.length_a   1.000
_cell.length_b   1.000
_cell.length_c   1.000
_cell.angle_alpha   90.00
_cell.angle_beta   90.00
_cell.angle_gamma   90.00
#
_symmetry.space_group_name_H-M   'P 1'
#
loop_
_entity.id
_entity.type
_entity.pdbx_description
1 polymer ?
#
loop_
_entity_poly.entity_id
_entity_poly.type
_entity_poly.pdbx_seq_one_letter_code
_entity_poly.pdbx_strand_id
1 'polypeptide(L)'
;MQRKKGILLILFACLSPFLQIKGQDTENLIQEFITAYQKGSVSSGLAGQIFNRDEKEVLSLLQKYHSDKNDRIREASWYLTAAIGRKTVHSDVRKDVLMQLIQGCRDSNPWVASKNLAQLKNFNRSLFDAPAKKALEEIFRATANPPEDLIRIAGFAGCRNLIPDFKNRTIGRQEKNQQLQWVYYLALARMDDREAIRYCMKRIRKLPVNDETIEDMFPDLIYMRRKEAFDYLLEVAMDRSSSCSSSNPDNEQAIPCTAKILGMIAPYLAGFPVQDTAGFSTLSSEETIALVNNWMKEKYNADAILQDIY
;
A
#
# COMPACT_ATOMS: atom_id res chain seq x y z
N MET A 1 71.27 -29.24 28.64
CA MET A 1 70.62 -29.01 27.33
C MET A 1 69.23 -29.63 27.39
N GLN A 2 68.10 -29.05 26.98
CA GLN A 2 67.69 -27.70 26.61
C GLN A 2 66.15 -27.76 26.57
N ARG A 3 65.44 -26.88 27.31
CA ARG A 3 63.99 -26.70 27.19
C ARG A 3 63.64 -26.02 25.87
N LYS A 4 62.53 -26.43 25.22
CA LYS A 4 61.69 -25.61 24.31
C LYS A 4 60.22 -26.01 24.61
N LYS A 5 59.37 -25.22 25.28
CA LYS A 5 58.70 -23.93 24.98
C LYS A 5 57.80 -23.93 23.73
N GLY A 6 56.53 -23.54 23.94
CA GLY A 6 55.60 -22.94 22.96
C GLY A 6 54.22 -23.63 22.94
N ILE A 7 53.31 -23.35 23.88
CA ILE A 7 52.25 -22.31 23.80
C ILE A 7 51.46 -22.40 22.49
N LEU A 8 50.28 -23.04 22.54
CA LEU A 8 49.29 -23.03 21.46
C LEU A 8 48.03 -22.28 21.94
N LEU A 9 47.90 -21.06 21.41
CA LEU A 9 46.70 -20.24 21.17
C LEU A 9 45.39 -20.60 21.93
N ILE A 10 45.10 -19.83 22.99
CA ILE A 10 43.73 -19.46 23.37
C ILE A 10 43.59 -17.98 23.01
N LEU A 11 42.95 -17.67 21.88
CA LEU A 11 42.66 -16.29 21.47
C LEU A 11 41.45 -16.29 20.52
N PHE A 12 40.28 -16.61 21.05
CA PHE A 12 39.00 -16.41 20.36
C PHE A 12 37.86 -16.21 21.37
N ALA A 13 37.91 -15.14 22.17
CA ALA A 13 36.80 -14.80 23.08
C ALA A 13 36.79 -13.32 23.54
N CYS A 14 37.14 -12.34 22.71
CA CYS A 14 37.14 -10.92 23.15
C CYS A 14 36.64 -9.90 22.10
N LEU A 15 35.75 -10.29 21.19
CA LEU A 15 35.04 -9.34 20.32
C LEU A 15 33.53 -9.21 20.63
N SER A 16 33.04 -9.92 21.65
CA SER A 16 31.61 -10.03 21.97
C SER A 16 30.99 -8.93 22.87
N PRO A 17 31.71 -8.14 23.71
CA PRO A 17 31.04 -7.29 24.70
C PRO A 17 30.45 -6.00 24.10
N PHE A 18 30.96 -5.50 22.98
CA PHE A 18 30.46 -4.25 22.39
C PHE A 18 29.12 -4.40 21.66
N LEU A 19 28.80 -5.60 21.15
CA LEU A 19 27.51 -5.88 20.51
C LEU A 19 26.40 -6.08 21.56
N GLN A 20 26.71 -6.66 22.72
CA GLN A 20 25.72 -6.87 23.78
C GLN A 20 25.24 -5.57 24.43
N ILE A 21 26.12 -4.57 24.60
CA ILE A 21 25.75 -3.29 25.23
C ILE A 21 24.82 -2.46 24.32
N LYS A 22 25.01 -2.50 22.99
CA LYS A 22 24.16 -1.76 22.04
C LYS A 22 22.75 -2.33 21.93
N GLY A 23 22.62 -3.66 21.88
CA GLY A 23 21.31 -4.32 21.80
C GLY A 23 20.43 -4.10 23.03
N GLN A 24 21.04 -4.06 24.21
CA GLN A 24 20.32 -3.80 25.46
C GLN A 24 19.75 -2.37 25.54
N ASP A 25 20.45 -1.39 24.96
CA ASP A 25 19.96 0.00 24.83
C ASP A 25 18.80 0.12 23.84
N THR A 26 18.91 -0.51 22.66
CA THR A 26 17.83 -0.54 21.66
C THR A 26 16.56 -1.22 22.21
N GLU A 27 16.72 -2.32 22.94
CA GLU A 27 15.61 -3.06 23.55
C GLU A 27 14.86 -2.22 24.60
N ASN A 28 15.58 -1.46 25.43
CA ASN A 28 15.00 -0.54 26.41
C ASN A 28 14.16 0.54 25.72
N LEU A 29 14.68 1.15 24.64
CA LEU A 29 13.93 2.16 23.87
C LEU A 29 12.64 1.59 23.28
N ILE A 30 12.67 0.36 22.75
CA ILE A 30 11.47 -0.32 22.25
C ILE A 30 10.47 -0.55 23.38
N GLN A 31 10.93 -1.00 24.54
CA GLN A 31 10.07 -1.25 25.70
C GLN A 31 9.43 0.05 26.23
N GLU A 32 10.20 1.14 26.29
CA GLU A 32 9.68 2.47 26.65
C GLU A 32 8.62 2.95 25.67
N PHE A 33 8.88 2.80 24.36
CA PHE A 33 7.91 3.14 23.32
C PHE A 33 6.62 2.35 23.48
N ILE A 34 6.71 1.02 23.64
CA ILE A 34 5.53 0.15 23.82
C ILE A 34 4.76 0.56 25.09
N THR A 35 5.45 0.83 26.19
CA THR A 35 4.83 1.26 27.45
C THR A 35 4.09 2.60 27.28
N ALA A 36 4.68 3.56 26.56
CA ALA A 36 4.02 4.83 26.23
C ALA A 36 2.79 4.61 25.33
N TYR A 37 2.93 3.75 24.33
CA TYR A 37 1.86 3.40 23.39
C TYR A 37 0.65 2.79 24.12
N GLN A 38 0.88 1.88 25.06
CA GLN A 38 -0.17 1.29 25.89
C GLN A 38 -0.93 2.32 26.73
N LYS A 39 -0.26 3.41 27.12
CA LYS A 39 -0.88 4.54 27.85
C LYS A 39 -1.60 5.53 26.92
N GLY A 40 -1.71 5.23 25.62
CA GLY A 40 -2.35 6.09 24.63
C GLY A 40 -1.46 7.23 24.13
N SER A 41 -0.15 7.18 24.39
CA SER A 41 0.80 8.19 23.93
C SER A 41 1.70 7.63 22.83
N VAL A 42 1.73 8.29 21.67
CA VAL A 42 2.70 7.99 20.61
C VAL A 42 3.86 8.97 20.73
N SER A 43 4.97 8.53 21.32
CA SER A 43 6.16 9.36 21.44
C SER A 43 6.94 9.38 20.13
N SER A 44 6.75 10.43 19.33
CA SER A 44 7.52 10.67 18.10
C SER A 44 9.02 10.75 18.36
N GLY A 45 9.42 11.28 19.52
CA GLY A 45 10.81 11.32 19.95
C GLY A 45 11.42 9.94 20.20
N LEU A 46 10.71 9.04 20.90
CA LEU A 46 11.17 7.66 21.11
C LEU A 46 11.23 6.89 19.78
N ALA A 47 10.21 7.03 18.94
CA ALA A 47 10.20 6.42 17.62
C ALA A 47 11.41 6.91 16.79
N GLY A 48 11.70 8.22 16.80
CA GLY A 48 12.87 8.79 16.14
C GLY A 48 14.19 8.20 16.62
N GLN A 49 14.35 8.00 17.93
CA GLN A 49 15.53 7.36 18.50
C GLN A 49 15.68 5.89 18.08
N ILE A 50 14.58 5.14 18.03
CA ILE A 50 14.57 3.75 17.54
C ILE A 50 14.96 3.70 16.06
N PHE A 51 14.45 4.62 15.23
CA PHE A 51 14.76 4.64 13.79
C PHE A 51 16.21 5.04 13.46
N ASN A 52 16.94 5.59 14.43
CA ASN A 52 18.38 5.87 14.28
C ASN A 52 19.26 4.66 14.63
N ARG A 53 18.66 3.52 15.01
CA ARG A 53 19.38 2.27 15.30
C ARG A 53 19.48 1.40 14.06
N ASP A 54 20.24 0.30 14.16
CA ASP A 54 20.34 -0.67 13.09
C ASP A 54 18.97 -1.32 12.83
N GLU A 55 18.48 -1.24 11.60
CA GLU A 55 17.13 -1.65 11.24
C GLU A 55 16.92 -3.15 11.44
N LYS A 56 17.95 -3.97 11.18
CA LYS A 56 17.87 -5.43 11.32
C LYS A 56 17.86 -5.83 12.80
N GLU A 57 18.67 -5.17 13.62
CA GLU A 57 18.63 -5.31 15.07
C GLU A 57 17.23 -4.98 15.63
N VAL A 58 16.68 -3.81 15.27
CA VAL A 58 15.36 -3.39 15.74
C VAL A 58 14.27 -4.40 15.32
N LEU A 59 14.27 -4.82 14.04
CA LEU A 59 13.30 -5.80 13.55
C LEU A 59 13.43 -7.14 14.28
N SER A 60 14.64 -7.61 14.55
CA SER A 60 14.87 -8.83 15.32
C SER A 60 14.34 -8.71 16.75
N LEU A 61 14.54 -7.57 17.41
CA LEU A 61 14.05 -7.32 18.76
C LEU A 61 12.53 -7.19 18.82
N LEU A 62 11.87 -6.73 17.75
CA LEU A 62 10.41 -6.61 17.68
C LEU A 62 9.69 -7.96 17.61
N GLN A 63 10.35 -9.02 17.11
CA GLN A 63 9.74 -10.35 16.93
C GLN A 63 9.13 -10.92 18.22
N LYS A 64 9.76 -10.70 19.37
CA LYS A 64 9.22 -11.19 20.66
C LYS A 64 7.91 -10.50 21.05
N TYR A 65 7.68 -9.26 20.59
CA TYR A 65 6.47 -8.50 20.87
C TYR A 65 5.35 -8.79 19.87
N HIS A 66 5.67 -9.32 18.67
CA HIS A 66 4.68 -9.73 17.66
C HIS A 66 3.77 -10.87 18.13
N SER A 67 4.18 -11.63 19.14
CA SER A 67 3.41 -12.75 19.72
C SER A 67 3.00 -12.49 21.16
N ASP A 68 3.05 -11.24 21.63
CA ASP A 68 2.66 -10.90 22.99
C ASP A 68 1.17 -11.19 23.23
N LYS A 69 0.82 -11.61 24.44
CA LYS A 69 -0.58 -11.89 24.82
C LYS A 69 -1.46 -10.63 24.79
N ASN A 70 -0.86 -9.45 24.95
CA ASN A 70 -1.55 -8.18 24.93
C ASN A 70 -1.60 -7.60 23.51
N ASP A 71 -2.81 -7.46 23.00
CA ASP A 71 -3.06 -6.95 21.64
C ASP A 71 -2.49 -5.55 21.40
N ARG A 72 -2.43 -4.69 22.43
CA ARG A 72 -1.83 -3.34 22.34
C ARG A 72 -0.31 -3.39 22.20
N ILE A 73 0.35 -4.38 22.81
CA ILE A 73 1.79 -4.61 22.63
C ILE A 73 2.07 -5.07 21.21
N ARG A 74 1.29 -6.04 20.72
CA ARG A 74 1.38 -6.51 19.33
C ARG A 74 1.16 -5.34 18.36
N GLU A 75 0.10 -4.57 18.54
CA GLU A 75 -0.20 -3.37 17.75
C GLU A 75 0.99 -2.39 17.71
N ALA A 76 1.55 -2.03 18.87
CA ALA A 76 2.69 -1.11 18.95
C ALA A 76 3.93 -1.65 18.21
N SER A 77 4.21 -2.94 18.35
CA SER A 77 5.33 -3.59 17.69
C SER A 77 5.17 -3.64 16.16
N TRP A 78 3.96 -3.91 15.67
CA TRP A 78 3.62 -3.87 14.26
C TRP A 78 3.68 -2.45 13.69
N TYR A 79 3.25 -1.45 14.46
CA TYR A 79 3.39 -0.05 14.09
C TYR A 79 4.86 0.34 13.86
N LEU A 80 5.76 -0.02 14.77
CA LEU A 80 7.20 0.22 14.61
C LEU A 80 7.76 -0.53 13.39
N THR A 81 7.38 -1.80 13.22
CA THR A 81 7.77 -2.63 12.07
C THR A 81 7.41 -1.95 10.75
N ALA A 82 6.17 -1.47 10.61
CA ALA A 82 5.72 -0.77 9.41
C ALA A 82 6.41 0.59 9.22
N ALA A 83 6.68 1.31 10.31
CA ALA A 83 7.38 2.60 10.25
C ALA A 83 8.81 2.46 9.74
N ILE A 84 9.52 1.37 10.10
CA ILE A 84 10.83 1.04 9.54
C ILE A 84 10.72 0.84 8.03
N GLY A 85 9.78 0.01 7.56
CA GLY A 85 9.61 -0.26 6.12
C GLY A 85 9.23 0.95 5.26
N ARG A 86 8.61 1.97 5.87
CA ARG A 86 8.32 3.26 5.20
C ARG A 86 9.53 4.19 5.13
N LYS A 87 10.43 4.12 6.10
CA LYS A 87 11.56 5.06 6.23
C LYS A 87 12.85 4.55 5.62
N THR A 88 13.07 3.25 5.65
CA THR A 88 14.31 2.64 5.15
C THR A 88 14.48 2.86 3.65
N VAL A 89 15.71 3.10 3.24
CA VAL A 89 16.14 3.13 1.83
C VAL A 89 16.63 1.76 1.36
N HIS A 90 16.82 0.81 2.28
CA HIS A 90 17.38 -0.52 2.01
C HIS A 90 16.28 -1.47 1.50
N SER A 91 16.39 -1.91 0.25
CA SER A 91 15.36 -2.74 -0.41
C SER A 91 15.17 -4.11 0.27
N ASP A 92 16.25 -4.72 0.78
CA ASP A 92 16.19 -5.97 1.55
C ASP A 92 15.41 -5.79 2.85
N VAL A 93 15.66 -4.71 3.59
CA VAL A 93 14.90 -4.39 4.82
C VAL A 93 13.43 -4.13 4.50
N ARG A 94 13.10 -3.38 3.43
CA ARG A 94 11.70 -3.19 3.01
C ARG A 94 11.00 -4.52 2.72
N LYS A 95 11.70 -5.45 2.09
CA LYS A 95 11.18 -6.78 1.77
C LYS A 95 10.94 -7.61 3.04
N ASP A 96 11.89 -7.58 3.98
CA ASP A 96 11.75 -8.27 5.27
C ASP A 96 10.56 -7.72 6.06
N VAL A 97 10.40 -6.39 6.11
CA VAL A 97 9.24 -5.75 6.74
C VAL A 97 7.94 -6.17 6.06
N LEU A 98 7.88 -6.17 4.72
CA LEU A 98 6.69 -6.60 3.99
C LEU A 98 6.28 -8.03 4.39
N MET A 99 7.23 -8.96 4.42
CA MET A 99 6.98 -10.35 4.82
C MET A 99 6.52 -10.47 6.27
N GLN A 100 7.12 -9.70 7.18
CA GLN A 100 6.68 -9.66 8.58
C GLN A 100 5.25 -9.11 8.72
N LEU A 101 4.89 -8.07 7.98
CA LEU A 101 3.52 -7.52 7.99
C LEU A 101 2.50 -8.48 7.39
N ILE A 102 2.86 -9.22 6.33
CA ILE A 102 2.01 -10.30 5.79
C ILE A 102 1.78 -11.37 6.86
N GLN A 103 2.82 -11.75 7.62
CA GLN A 103 2.65 -12.65 8.76
C GLN A 103 1.76 -12.03 9.85
N GLY A 104 1.89 -10.74 10.13
CA GLY A 104 1.03 -9.99 11.05
C GLY A 104 -0.44 -9.91 10.61
N CYS A 105 -0.76 -10.16 9.34
CA CYS A 105 -2.15 -10.29 8.88
C CYS A 105 -2.82 -11.59 9.39
N ARG A 106 -2.06 -12.52 9.98
CA ARG A 106 -2.55 -13.75 10.63
C ARG A 106 -2.74 -13.58 12.14
N ASP A 107 -2.69 -12.35 12.66
CA ASP A 107 -2.90 -12.08 14.09
C ASP A 107 -4.28 -12.59 14.55
N SER A 108 -4.31 -13.19 15.75
CA SER A 108 -5.55 -13.71 16.33
C SER A 108 -6.58 -12.62 16.64
N ASN A 109 -6.15 -11.38 16.83
CA ASN A 109 -7.04 -10.23 16.94
C ASN A 109 -7.30 -9.65 15.54
N PRO A 110 -8.54 -9.69 15.03
CA PRO A 110 -8.88 -9.19 13.69
C PRO A 110 -8.57 -7.71 13.47
N TRP A 111 -8.59 -6.89 14.51
CA TRP A 111 -8.27 -5.47 14.42
C TRP A 111 -6.77 -5.24 14.24
N VAL A 112 -5.93 -6.01 14.93
CA VAL A 112 -4.46 -5.98 14.72
C VAL A 112 -4.13 -6.49 13.32
N ALA A 113 -4.74 -7.60 12.90
CA ALA A 113 -4.60 -8.12 11.54
C ALA A 113 -4.99 -7.09 10.47
N SER A 114 -6.12 -6.39 10.66
CA SER A 114 -6.60 -5.35 9.75
C SER A 114 -5.63 -4.15 9.67
N LYS A 115 -5.02 -3.76 10.80
CA LYS A 115 -3.99 -2.72 10.80
C LYS A 115 -2.76 -3.12 10.00
N ASN A 116 -2.27 -4.35 10.19
CA ASN A 116 -1.16 -4.89 9.41
C ASN A 116 -1.46 -4.91 7.92
N LEU A 117 -2.67 -5.37 7.56
CA LEU A 117 -3.15 -5.40 6.19
C LEU A 117 -3.15 -3.99 5.57
N ALA A 118 -3.67 -2.99 6.27
CA ALA A 118 -3.65 -1.60 5.81
C ALA A 118 -2.22 -1.07 5.58
N GLN A 119 -1.21 -1.54 6.33
CA GLN A 119 0.17 -1.13 6.12
C GLN A 119 0.75 -1.61 4.78
N LEU A 120 0.25 -2.74 4.24
CA LEU A 120 0.74 -3.30 2.97
C LEU A 120 0.53 -2.36 1.78
N LYS A 121 -0.44 -1.44 1.87
CA LYS A 121 -0.70 -0.39 0.86
C LYS A 121 0.47 0.58 0.66
N ASN A 122 1.39 0.66 1.62
CA ASN A 122 2.57 1.54 1.54
C ASN A 122 3.75 0.93 0.77
N PHE A 123 3.60 -0.27 0.22
CA PHE A 123 4.66 -0.99 -0.47
C PHE A 123 4.41 -1.01 -1.99
N ASN A 124 5.48 -0.80 -2.75
CA ASN A 124 5.43 -0.97 -4.20
C ASN A 124 5.09 -2.41 -4.56
N ARG A 125 4.29 -2.60 -5.61
CA ARG A 125 3.88 -3.92 -6.09
C ARG A 125 5.05 -4.85 -6.39
N SER A 126 6.17 -4.30 -6.86
CA SER A 126 7.39 -5.06 -7.19
C SER A 126 8.00 -5.80 -6.00
N LEU A 127 7.70 -5.38 -4.76
CA LEU A 127 8.14 -6.07 -3.55
C LEU A 127 7.31 -7.32 -3.24
N PHE A 128 6.11 -7.44 -3.81
CA PHE A 128 5.29 -8.64 -3.69
C PHE A 128 5.79 -9.69 -4.68
N ASP A 129 6.87 -10.36 -4.30
CA ASP A 129 7.45 -11.47 -5.07
C ASP A 129 6.66 -12.78 -4.88
N ALA A 130 7.16 -13.89 -5.44
CA ALA A 130 6.46 -15.17 -5.38
C ALA A 130 6.19 -15.66 -3.93
N PRO A 131 7.16 -15.62 -2.99
CA PRO A 131 6.90 -15.87 -1.57
C PRO A 131 5.80 -15.00 -0.96
N ALA A 132 5.86 -13.68 -1.16
CA ALA A 132 4.88 -12.75 -0.61
C ALA A 132 3.46 -13.02 -1.16
N LYS A 133 3.34 -13.25 -2.47
CA LYS A 133 2.07 -13.62 -3.11
C LYS A 133 1.53 -14.91 -2.54
N LYS A 134 2.35 -15.97 -2.45
CA LYS A 134 1.92 -17.25 -1.89
C LYS A 134 1.38 -17.11 -0.46
N ALA A 135 2.05 -16.32 0.38
CA ALA A 135 1.59 -16.08 1.75
C ALA A 135 0.23 -15.35 1.79
N LEU A 136 0.02 -14.33 0.94
CA LEU A 136 -1.28 -13.66 0.79
C LEU A 136 -2.37 -14.62 0.29
N GLU A 137 -2.05 -15.47 -0.68
CA GLU A 137 -2.97 -16.48 -1.21
C GLU A 137 -3.43 -17.47 -0.13
N GLU A 138 -2.51 -17.92 0.73
CA GLU A 138 -2.81 -18.77 1.87
C GLU A 138 -3.71 -18.06 2.90
N ILE A 139 -3.42 -16.78 3.21
CA ILE A 139 -4.24 -15.98 4.13
C ILE A 139 -5.66 -15.83 3.58
N PHE A 140 -5.78 -15.52 2.29
CA PHE A 140 -7.09 -15.40 1.63
C PHE A 140 -7.90 -16.69 1.75
N ARG A 141 -7.32 -17.84 1.41
CA ARG A 141 -8.02 -19.13 1.43
C ARG A 141 -8.34 -19.62 2.85
N ALA A 142 -7.54 -19.26 3.84
CA ALA A 142 -7.81 -19.56 5.24
C ALA A 142 -8.90 -18.67 5.86
N THR A 143 -9.22 -17.53 5.22
CA THR A 143 -10.20 -16.56 5.73
C THR A 143 -11.57 -16.85 5.12
N ALA A 144 -12.55 -17.30 5.94
CA ALA A 144 -13.89 -17.63 5.47
C ALA A 144 -14.60 -16.45 4.76
N ASN A 145 -14.50 -15.25 5.37
CA ASN A 145 -15.04 -13.99 4.87
C ASN A 145 -13.90 -12.96 4.75
N PRO A 146 -13.14 -12.98 3.63
CA PRO A 146 -12.02 -12.05 3.43
C PRO A 146 -12.50 -10.58 3.47
N PRO A 147 -11.85 -9.70 4.24
CA PRO A 147 -12.17 -8.28 4.23
C PRO A 147 -11.83 -7.66 2.87
N GLU A 148 -12.50 -6.55 2.52
CA GLU A 148 -12.28 -5.82 1.26
C GLU A 148 -10.81 -5.50 1.00
N ASP A 149 -10.10 -5.02 2.03
CA ASP A 149 -8.67 -4.69 1.92
C ASP A 149 -7.81 -5.90 1.51
N LEU A 150 -8.15 -7.11 1.95
CA LEU A 150 -7.38 -8.31 1.62
C LEU A 150 -7.58 -8.67 0.15
N ILE A 151 -8.81 -8.55 -0.34
CA ILE A 151 -9.13 -8.79 -1.75
C ILE A 151 -8.40 -7.77 -2.63
N ARG A 152 -8.45 -6.48 -2.26
CA ARG A 152 -7.78 -5.42 -3.02
C ARG A 152 -6.26 -5.56 -3.00
N ILE A 153 -5.66 -5.88 -1.86
CA ILE A 153 -4.21 -6.10 -1.76
C ILE A 153 -3.79 -7.33 -2.57
N ALA A 154 -4.57 -8.41 -2.54
CA ALA A 154 -4.28 -9.59 -3.35
C ALA A 154 -4.35 -9.28 -4.87
N GLY A 155 -5.35 -8.48 -5.30
CA GLY A 155 -5.44 -7.99 -6.68
C GLY A 155 -4.26 -7.11 -7.07
N PHE A 156 -3.91 -6.15 -6.21
CA PHE A 156 -2.76 -5.25 -6.38
C PHE A 156 -1.45 -6.04 -6.50
N ALA A 157 -1.15 -6.93 -5.54
CA ALA A 157 0.02 -7.80 -5.54
C ALA A 157 0.09 -8.74 -6.77
N GLY A 158 -1.03 -8.92 -7.49
CA GLY A 158 -1.11 -9.77 -8.66
C GLY A 158 -1.07 -11.25 -8.30
N CYS A 159 -1.82 -11.65 -7.27
CA CYS A 159 -1.99 -13.03 -6.82
C CYS A 159 -2.86 -13.84 -7.81
N ARG A 160 -2.34 -14.08 -9.02
CA ARG A 160 -3.10 -14.66 -10.13
C ARG A 160 -3.67 -16.05 -9.84
N ASN A 161 -3.10 -16.79 -8.89
CA ASN A 161 -3.66 -18.09 -8.49
C ASN A 161 -5.01 -17.97 -7.78
N LEU A 162 -5.40 -16.77 -7.34
CA LEU A 162 -6.73 -16.50 -6.76
C LEU A 162 -7.79 -16.16 -7.80
N ILE A 163 -7.45 -16.05 -9.09
CA ILE A 163 -8.45 -15.74 -10.14
C ILE A 163 -9.62 -16.75 -10.11
N PRO A 164 -9.40 -18.08 -10.04
CA PRO A 164 -10.51 -19.03 -9.92
C PRO A 164 -11.33 -18.83 -8.65
N ASP A 165 -10.66 -18.59 -7.52
CA ASP A 165 -11.32 -18.33 -6.23
C ASP A 165 -12.23 -17.08 -6.31
N PHE A 166 -11.74 -15.99 -6.93
CA PHE A 166 -12.48 -14.73 -7.08
C PHE A 166 -13.63 -14.88 -8.08
N LYS A 167 -13.45 -15.60 -9.20
CA LYS A 167 -14.53 -15.87 -10.17
C LYS A 167 -15.66 -16.69 -9.54
N ASN A 168 -15.33 -17.67 -8.69
CA ASN A 168 -16.35 -18.46 -7.99
C ASN A 168 -17.20 -17.57 -7.06
N ARG A 169 -16.58 -16.60 -6.38
CA ARG A 169 -17.27 -15.62 -5.53
C ARG A 169 -18.19 -14.69 -6.35
N THR A 170 -17.87 -14.39 -7.60
CA THR A 170 -18.67 -13.48 -8.45
C THR A 170 -19.78 -14.16 -9.26
N ILE A 171 -19.57 -15.38 -9.80
CA ILE A 171 -20.48 -16.02 -10.76
C ILE A 171 -21.64 -16.79 -10.09
N GLY A 172 -21.52 -17.18 -8.82
CA GLY A 172 -22.50 -18.03 -8.15
C GLY A 172 -23.50 -17.35 -7.20
N ARG A 173 -23.51 -16.02 -7.07
CA ARG A 173 -24.13 -15.30 -5.92
C ARG A 173 -23.70 -15.87 -4.55
N GLN A 174 -22.55 -16.56 -4.49
CA GLN A 174 -21.98 -17.04 -3.24
C GLN A 174 -21.64 -15.86 -2.34
N GLU A 175 -21.10 -14.80 -2.96
CA GLU A 175 -21.06 -13.50 -2.32
C GLU A 175 -22.44 -12.84 -2.44
N LYS A 176 -23.11 -12.67 -1.28
CA LYS A 176 -24.42 -12.01 -1.19
C LYS A 176 -24.26 -10.50 -1.05
N ASN A 177 -23.10 -10.04 -0.58
CA ASN A 177 -22.81 -8.63 -0.45
C ASN A 177 -22.39 -8.04 -1.81
N GLN A 178 -23.23 -7.18 -2.39
CA GLN A 178 -22.97 -6.56 -3.69
C GLN A 178 -21.72 -5.67 -3.69
N GLN A 179 -21.40 -5.02 -2.57
CA GLN A 179 -20.17 -4.25 -2.42
C GLN A 179 -18.96 -5.19 -2.46
N LEU A 180 -19.00 -6.31 -1.77
CA LEU A 180 -17.89 -7.26 -1.78
C LEU A 180 -17.74 -7.95 -3.14
N GLN A 181 -18.86 -8.24 -3.82
CA GLN A 181 -18.83 -8.72 -5.21
C GLN A 181 -18.16 -7.72 -6.15
N TRP A 182 -18.43 -6.42 -5.96
CA TRP A 182 -17.78 -5.35 -6.71
C TRP A 182 -16.26 -5.34 -6.49
N VAL A 183 -15.81 -5.47 -5.24
CA VAL A 183 -14.39 -5.56 -4.89
C VAL A 183 -13.69 -6.74 -5.57
N TYR A 184 -14.33 -7.91 -5.66
CA TYR A 184 -13.78 -9.05 -6.40
C TYR A 184 -13.60 -8.74 -7.90
N TYR A 185 -14.56 -8.06 -8.54
CA TYR A 185 -14.41 -7.63 -9.93
C TYR A 185 -13.26 -6.64 -10.11
N LEU A 186 -13.10 -5.68 -9.19
CA LEU A 186 -11.97 -4.75 -9.23
C LEU A 186 -10.63 -5.48 -9.12
N ALA A 187 -10.50 -6.41 -8.18
CA ALA A 187 -9.27 -7.16 -7.98
C ALA A 187 -8.95 -8.07 -9.18
N LEU A 188 -9.96 -8.72 -9.78
CA LEU A 188 -9.83 -9.48 -11.03
C LEU A 188 -9.37 -8.58 -12.17
N ALA A 189 -9.96 -7.39 -12.32
CA ALA A 189 -9.55 -6.42 -13.32
C ALA A 189 -8.11 -5.93 -13.09
N ARG A 190 -7.70 -5.68 -11.84
CA ARG A 190 -6.30 -5.36 -11.49
C ARG A 190 -5.34 -6.50 -11.83
N MET A 191 -5.81 -7.73 -11.93
CA MET A 191 -5.03 -8.91 -12.37
C MET A 191 -5.08 -9.20 -13.88
N ASP A 192 -5.73 -8.35 -14.68
CA ASP A 192 -5.86 -8.43 -16.15
C ASP A 192 -6.96 -9.38 -16.64
N ASP A 193 -7.95 -9.68 -15.80
CA ASP A 193 -9.12 -10.43 -16.26
C ASP A 193 -10.04 -9.56 -17.14
N ARG A 194 -10.10 -9.90 -18.43
CA ARG A 194 -10.82 -9.10 -19.46
C ARG A 194 -12.33 -9.03 -19.23
N GLU A 195 -12.93 -10.07 -18.65
CA GLU A 195 -14.37 -10.08 -18.37
C GLU A 195 -14.69 -9.12 -17.22
N ALA A 196 -13.88 -9.16 -16.16
CA ALA A 196 -14.00 -8.25 -15.04
C ALA A 196 -13.75 -6.79 -15.45
N ILE A 197 -12.73 -6.52 -16.29
CA ILE A 197 -12.50 -5.18 -16.85
C ILE A 197 -13.75 -4.68 -17.59
N ARG A 198 -14.31 -5.50 -18.48
CA ARG A 198 -15.51 -5.15 -19.23
C ARG A 198 -16.71 -4.90 -18.31
N TYR A 199 -16.87 -5.71 -17.27
CA TYR A 199 -17.93 -5.54 -16.28
C TYR A 199 -17.80 -4.21 -15.52
N CYS A 200 -16.61 -3.91 -14.98
CA CYS A 200 -16.33 -2.67 -14.25
C CYS A 200 -16.56 -1.45 -15.14
N MET A 201 -16.00 -1.42 -16.35
CA MET A 201 -16.17 -0.31 -17.28
C MET A 201 -17.63 -0.12 -17.70
N LYS A 202 -18.37 -1.22 -17.96
CA LYS A 202 -19.80 -1.15 -18.31
C LYS A 202 -20.64 -0.58 -17.17
N ARG A 203 -20.31 -0.88 -15.92
CA ARG A 203 -21.02 -0.35 -14.75
C ARG A 203 -20.76 1.14 -14.58
N ILE A 204 -19.50 1.55 -14.62
CA ILE A 204 -19.11 2.94 -14.33
C ILE A 204 -19.55 3.90 -15.44
N ARG A 205 -19.45 3.51 -16.72
CA ARG A 205 -19.91 4.33 -17.86
C ARG A 205 -21.42 4.61 -17.88
N LYS A 206 -22.21 3.95 -17.03
CA LYS A 206 -23.65 4.21 -16.90
C LYS A 206 -23.96 5.24 -15.82
N LEU A 207 -22.98 5.57 -14.98
CA LEU A 207 -23.16 6.55 -13.92
C LEU A 207 -23.02 7.97 -14.50
N PRO A 208 -23.77 8.95 -13.99
CA PRO A 208 -23.54 10.34 -14.34
C PRO A 208 -22.16 10.79 -13.85
N VAL A 209 -21.50 11.67 -14.59
CA VAL A 209 -20.26 12.30 -14.11
C VAL A 209 -20.64 13.45 -13.17
N ASN A 210 -20.57 13.19 -11.88
CA ASN A 210 -20.82 14.15 -10.79
C ASN A 210 -19.84 13.89 -9.64
N ASP A 211 -19.90 14.72 -8.58
CA ASP A 211 -18.95 14.61 -7.46
C ASP A 211 -18.98 13.26 -6.77
N GLU A 212 -20.18 12.72 -6.51
CA GLU A 212 -20.36 11.41 -5.89
C GLU A 212 -19.65 10.32 -6.69
N THR A 213 -19.85 10.30 -8.01
CA THR A 213 -19.20 9.32 -8.88
C THR A 213 -17.68 9.51 -8.90
N ILE A 214 -17.20 10.75 -8.87
CA ILE A 214 -15.76 11.03 -8.87
C ILE A 214 -15.12 10.66 -7.53
N GLU A 215 -15.80 10.86 -6.41
CA GLU A 215 -15.26 10.56 -5.08
C GLU A 215 -15.35 9.07 -4.76
N ASP A 216 -16.45 8.41 -5.13
CA ASP A 216 -16.73 7.04 -4.70
C ASP A 216 -16.31 5.99 -5.74
N MET A 217 -16.41 6.32 -7.05
CA MET A 217 -16.24 5.31 -8.12
C MET A 217 -14.94 5.49 -8.93
N PHE A 218 -14.42 6.70 -9.08
CA PHE A 218 -13.18 6.90 -9.85
C PHE A 218 -11.93 6.35 -9.16
N PRO A 219 -11.81 6.35 -7.81
CA PRO A 219 -10.72 5.64 -7.14
C PRO A 219 -10.66 4.16 -7.50
N ASP A 220 -11.80 3.52 -7.78
CA ASP A 220 -11.86 2.12 -8.20
C ASP A 220 -11.30 1.91 -9.62
N LEU A 221 -11.54 2.85 -10.54
CA LEU A 221 -10.90 2.85 -11.87
C LEU A 221 -9.37 3.00 -11.77
N ILE A 222 -8.93 3.91 -10.91
CA ILE A 222 -7.51 4.16 -10.64
C ILE A 222 -6.85 2.91 -10.06
N TYR A 223 -7.53 2.25 -9.12
CA TYR A 223 -7.09 1.00 -8.52
C TYR A 223 -6.90 -0.12 -9.56
N MET A 224 -7.81 -0.27 -10.54
CA MET A 224 -7.71 -1.29 -11.59
C MET A 224 -6.42 -1.17 -12.41
N ARG A 225 -5.88 0.04 -12.57
CA ARG A 225 -4.65 0.34 -13.31
C ARG A 225 -4.63 -0.25 -14.72
N ARG A 226 -5.75 -0.08 -15.41
CA ARG A 226 -5.93 -0.54 -16.80
C ARG A 226 -6.04 0.65 -17.74
N LYS A 227 -5.49 0.50 -18.95
CA LYS A 227 -5.54 1.54 -19.96
C LYS A 227 -6.98 1.98 -20.25
N GLU A 228 -7.91 1.05 -20.33
CA GLU A 228 -9.33 1.34 -20.57
C GLU A 228 -9.95 2.25 -19.49
N ALA A 229 -9.49 2.11 -18.24
CA ALA A 229 -9.93 2.93 -17.12
C ALA A 229 -9.33 4.34 -17.19
N PHE A 230 -8.03 4.45 -17.45
CA PHE A 230 -7.35 5.75 -17.58
C PHE A 230 -7.76 6.52 -18.84
N ASP A 231 -8.01 5.83 -19.96
CA ASP A 231 -8.55 6.41 -21.18
C ASP A 231 -9.90 7.07 -20.91
N TYR A 232 -10.78 6.38 -20.18
CA TYR A 232 -12.08 6.92 -19.79
C TYR A 232 -11.94 8.10 -18.82
N LEU A 233 -11.06 8.01 -17.82
CA LEU A 233 -10.82 9.12 -16.89
C LEU A 233 -10.29 10.36 -17.61
N LEU A 234 -9.39 10.20 -18.56
CA LEU A 234 -8.87 11.29 -19.39
C LEU A 234 -9.95 11.86 -20.32
N GLU A 235 -10.76 11.01 -20.96
CA GLU A 235 -11.91 11.42 -21.76
C GLU A 235 -12.87 12.30 -20.96
N VAL A 236 -13.27 11.83 -19.77
CA VAL A 236 -14.17 12.57 -18.87
C VAL A 236 -13.51 13.85 -18.35
N ALA A 237 -12.21 13.83 -18.04
CA ALA A 237 -11.49 15.03 -17.61
C ALA A 237 -11.45 16.11 -18.69
N MET A 238 -11.41 15.73 -19.97
CA MET A 238 -11.38 16.66 -21.09
C MET A 238 -12.77 17.09 -21.59
N ASP A 239 -13.83 16.41 -21.14
CA ASP A 239 -15.19 16.78 -21.47
C ASP A 239 -15.63 18.03 -20.69
N ARG A 240 -15.78 19.13 -21.44
CA ARG A 240 -16.16 20.44 -20.90
C ARG A 240 -17.62 20.53 -20.47
N SER A 241 -18.45 19.52 -20.77
CA SER A 241 -19.86 19.50 -20.41
C SER A 241 -20.12 19.01 -18.97
N SER A 242 -19.11 18.43 -18.31
CA SER A 242 -19.21 17.90 -16.96
C SER A 242 -18.77 18.93 -15.91
N SER A 243 -19.70 19.33 -15.04
CA SER A 243 -19.47 20.31 -13.97
C SER A 243 -19.48 19.62 -12.60
N CYS A 244 -18.49 19.93 -11.76
CA CYS A 244 -18.34 19.45 -10.39
C CYS A 244 -18.60 20.58 -9.40
N SER A 245 -18.98 20.26 -8.16
CA SER A 245 -19.09 21.27 -7.10
C SER A 245 -17.72 21.83 -6.73
N SER A 246 -17.71 23.10 -6.35
CA SER A 246 -16.53 23.74 -5.79
C SER A 246 -16.24 23.22 -4.38
N SER A 247 -14.98 22.92 -4.09
CA SER A 247 -14.54 22.60 -2.73
C SER A 247 -14.38 23.84 -1.83
N ASN A 248 -14.67 25.04 -2.35
CA ASN A 248 -14.64 26.29 -1.59
C ASN A 248 -16.04 26.56 -0.99
N PRO A 249 -16.21 26.53 0.35
CA PRO A 249 -17.49 26.79 1.00
C PRO A 249 -18.00 28.23 0.80
N ASP A 250 -17.12 29.17 0.44
CA ASP A 250 -17.48 30.57 0.17
C ASP A 250 -17.84 30.82 -1.32
N ASN A 251 -17.67 29.81 -2.19
CA ASN A 251 -17.98 29.93 -3.62
C ASN A 251 -18.53 28.61 -4.16
N GLU A 252 -19.86 28.48 -4.20
CA GLU A 252 -20.59 27.29 -4.68
C GLU A 252 -20.60 27.11 -6.21
N GLN A 253 -19.87 27.93 -6.97
CA GLN A 253 -19.88 27.85 -8.43
C GLN A 253 -19.31 26.51 -8.92
N ALA A 254 -20.01 25.89 -9.87
CA ALA A 254 -19.58 24.64 -10.45
C ALA A 254 -18.23 24.81 -11.18
N ILE A 255 -17.25 23.97 -10.86
CA ILE A 255 -15.91 24.00 -11.46
C ILE A 255 -15.77 22.81 -12.41
N PRO A 256 -15.01 22.91 -13.52
CA PRO A 256 -14.75 21.76 -14.38
C PRO A 256 -14.16 20.58 -13.60
N CYS A 257 -14.77 19.40 -13.73
CA CYS A 257 -14.30 18.16 -13.09
C CYS A 257 -12.87 17.78 -13.49
N THR A 258 -12.38 18.37 -14.58
CA THR A 258 -11.01 18.30 -15.09
C THR A 258 -9.97 18.35 -13.98
N ALA A 259 -9.98 19.40 -13.13
CA ALA A 259 -8.92 19.57 -12.14
C ALA A 259 -8.88 18.43 -11.10
N LYS A 260 -10.05 17.98 -10.65
CA LYS A 260 -10.18 16.87 -9.69
C LYS A 260 -9.65 15.57 -10.30
N ILE A 261 -10.10 15.24 -11.51
CA ILE A 261 -9.74 13.98 -12.18
C ILE A 261 -8.25 13.97 -12.55
N LEU A 262 -7.71 15.06 -13.11
CA LEU A 262 -6.29 15.16 -13.46
C LEU A 262 -5.39 15.03 -12.22
N GLY A 263 -5.76 15.66 -11.10
CA GLY A 263 -5.05 15.52 -9.84
C GLY A 263 -5.05 14.07 -9.34
N MET A 264 -6.20 13.38 -9.42
CA MET A 264 -6.32 11.97 -8.99
C MET A 264 -5.45 11.01 -9.81
N ILE A 265 -5.33 11.22 -11.13
CA ILE A 265 -4.61 10.29 -12.02
C ILE A 265 -3.12 10.62 -12.17
N ALA A 266 -2.70 11.86 -11.91
CA ALA A 266 -1.34 12.34 -12.14
C ALA A 266 -0.25 11.46 -11.50
N PRO A 267 -0.37 10.99 -10.24
CA PRO A 267 0.66 10.15 -9.61
C PRO A 267 0.90 8.82 -10.35
N TYR A 268 -0.01 8.43 -11.23
CA TYR A 268 -0.02 7.10 -11.85
C TYR A 268 0.37 7.09 -13.33
N LEU A 269 0.58 8.29 -13.90
CA LEU A 269 0.94 8.49 -15.29
C LEU A 269 2.37 9.05 -15.39
N ALA A 270 3.24 8.34 -16.08
CA ALA A 270 4.61 8.77 -16.29
C ALA A 270 4.74 9.84 -17.38
N GLY A 271 5.62 10.80 -17.09
CA GLY A 271 5.81 11.96 -17.95
C GLY A 271 4.54 12.79 -18.11
N PHE A 272 3.55 12.59 -17.24
CA PHE A 272 2.33 13.39 -17.24
C PHE A 272 2.70 14.86 -17.03
N PRO A 273 2.17 15.77 -17.85
CA PRO A 273 2.73 17.12 -17.93
C PRO A 273 2.20 18.05 -16.83
N VAL A 274 1.40 17.50 -15.92
CA VAL A 274 0.79 18.19 -14.80
C VAL A 274 1.45 17.71 -13.52
N GLN A 275 1.97 18.65 -12.74
CA GLN A 275 2.60 18.34 -11.45
C GLN A 275 1.56 18.17 -10.34
N ASP A 276 1.84 17.24 -9.42
CA ASP A 276 1.06 16.93 -8.22
C ASP A 276 0.86 18.17 -7.29
N THR A 277 1.68 19.21 -7.46
CA THR A 277 1.66 20.44 -6.65
C THR A 277 0.86 21.58 -7.27
N ALA A 278 0.27 21.40 -8.45
CA ALA A 278 -0.50 22.46 -9.10
C ALA A 278 -1.83 22.68 -8.37
N GLY A 279 -2.13 23.94 -8.05
CA GLY A 279 -3.42 24.31 -7.47
C GLY A 279 -4.59 24.03 -8.42
N PHE A 280 -5.78 23.80 -7.86
CA PHE A 280 -6.98 23.40 -8.60
C PHE A 280 -7.30 24.31 -9.82
N SER A 281 -7.16 25.62 -9.65
CA SER A 281 -7.38 26.62 -10.72
C SER A 281 -6.37 26.49 -11.87
N THR A 282 -5.12 26.08 -11.57
CA THR A 282 -4.08 25.83 -12.57
C THR A 282 -4.38 24.55 -13.35
N LEU A 283 -4.95 23.53 -12.70
CA LEU A 283 -5.29 22.25 -13.31
C LEU A 283 -6.45 22.33 -14.31
N SER A 284 -7.35 23.30 -14.14
CA SER A 284 -8.49 23.55 -15.03
C SER A 284 -8.22 24.64 -16.09
N SER A 285 -6.99 25.15 -16.21
CA SER A 285 -6.69 26.20 -17.18
C SER A 285 -6.70 25.67 -18.62
N GLU A 286 -7.02 26.54 -19.59
CA GLU A 286 -6.94 26.22 -21.02
C GLU A 286 -5.54 25.76 -21.43
N GLU A 287 -4.50 26.33 -20.83
CA GLU A 287 -3.10 25.96 -21.05
C GLU A 287 -2.83 24.52 -20.59
N THR A 288 -3.29 24.16 -19.39
CA THR A 288 -3.15 22.80 -18.86
C THR A 288 -3.91 21.79 -19.71
N ILE A 289 -5.13 22.12 -20.14
CA ILE A 289 -5.94 21.27 -21.03
C ILE A 289 -5.22 21.07 -22.37
N ALA A 290 -4.67 22.13 -22.98
CA ALA A 290 -3.91 22.02 -24.22
C ALA A 290 -2.65 21.15 -24.05
N LEU A 291 -1.95 21.33 -22.92
CA LEU A 291 -0.76 20.57 -22.58
C LEU A 291 -1.04 19.08 -22.42
N VAL A 292 -2.10 18.72 -21.67
CA VAL A 292 -2.56 17.33 -21.50
C VAL A 292 -2.99 16.74 -22.85
N ASN A 293 -3.73 17.48 -23.68
CA ASN A 293 -4.15 17.01 -25.00
C ASN A 293 -2.96 16.72 -25.93
N ASN A 294 -1.93 17.57 -25.92
CA ASN A 294 -0.72 17.32 -26.72
C ASN A 294 0.03 16.09 -26.20
N TRP A 295 0.18 15.96 -24.88
CA TRP A 295 0.78 14.77 -24.27
C TRP A 295 0.01 13.49 -24.62
N MET A 296 -1.32 13.52 -24.60
CA MET A 296 -2.16 12.38 -24.99
C MET A 296 -1.95 11.95 -26.45
N LYS A 297 -1.72 12.90 -27.36
CA LYS A 297 -1.48 12.61 -28.79
C LYS A 297 -0.07 12.08 -29.05
N GLU A 298 0.93 12.59 -28.34
CA GLU A 298 2.33 12.37 -28.67
C GLU A 298 3.00 11.28 -27.83
N LYS A 299 2.57 11.09 -26.58
CA LYS A 299 3.32 10.30 -25.58
C LYS A 299 2.49 9.26 -24.84
N TYR A 300 1.17 9.42 -24.78
CA TYR A 300 0.32 8.52 -24.00
C TYR A 300 0.16 7.15 -24.70
N ASN A 301 0.50 6.09 -23.97
CA ASN A 301 0.31 4.71 -24.38
C ASN A 301 0.07 3.83 -23.12
N ALA A 302 -0.06 2.51 -23.29
CA ALA A 302 -0.25 1.61 -22.15
C ALA A 302 0.94 1.63 -21.17
N ASP A 303 2.14 1.85 -21.67
CA ASP A 303 3.38 1.92 -20.88
C ASP A 303 3.50 3.25 -20.13
N ALA A 304 2.68 4.27 -20.41
CA ALA A 304 2.64 5.50 -19.62
C ALA A 304 2.06 5.27 -18.21
N ILE A 305 1.46 4.12 -17.94
CA ILE A 305 0.84 3.78 -16.66
C ILE A 305 1.91 3.15 -15.74
N LEU A 306 2.82 3.97 -15.20
CA LEU A 306 4.09 3.46 -14.63
C LEU A 306 4.14 3.26 -13.12
N GLN A 307 3.29 3.92 -12.32
CA GLN A 307 3.45 3.79 -10.87
C GLN A 307 2.62 2.64 -10.33
N ASP A 308 3.29 1.57 -9.93
CA ASP A 308 2.69 0.40 -9.28
C ASP A 308 2.71 0.56 -7.73
N ILE A 309 2.32 1.75 -7.28
CA ILE A 309 1.89 2.04 -5.91
C ILE A 309 0.40 1.66 -5.75
N TYR A 310 -0.02 1.36 -4.52
CA TYR A 310 -1.39 0.95 -4.21
C TYR A 310 -2.39 2.08 -4.46
#